data_AF-A0A419DDV2-F1
#
_entry.id   AF-A0A419DDV2-F1
#
_cell.length_a   1.000
_cell.length_b   1.000
_cell.length_c   1.000
_cell.angle_alpha   90.00
_cell.angle_beta   90.00
_cell.angle_gamma   90.00
#
_symmetry.space_group_name_H-M   'P 1'
#
loop_
_entity.id
_entity.type
_entity.pdbx_description
1 polymer ?
#
loop_
_entity_poly.entity_id
_entity_poly.type
_entity_poly.pdbx_seq_one_letter_code
_entity_poly.pdbx_strand_id
1 'polypeptide(L)'
;MTPADETRNGQLFENVWQKVIVKVDTITEDAVDRRFLKSLAMGGSVAAESVVSTCQAVREFWGEGSEVVATELSQLFSLLMLSQIYRWVKEKPPGDMTNTVPPEVSASRLVYIFGGEPEQGMDDFLHFDQQFAYDLKKHPHLIHVSSLLLAKTSEICGHKCMDWSKVKWPVVEMTHLAKGAIIDGAPMRGKLDIDAMLNSINTGVQAMMSYYGGA
;
A
#
# COMPACT_ATOMS: atom_id res chain seq x y z
N MET A 1 17.68 -0.76 13.79
CA MET A 1 16.50 -0.60 14.65
C MET A 1 16.79 -1.38 15.92
N THR A 2 16.43 -0.88 17.09
CA THR A 2 16.61 -1.66 18.33
C THR A 2 15.43 -2.61 18.51
N PRO A 3 15.56 -3.71 19.29
CA PRO A 3 14.42 -4.57 19.60
C PRO A 3 13.24 -3.83 20.27
N ALA A 4 13.54 -2.74 20.99
CA ALA A 4 12.52 -1.87 21.60
C ALA A 4 11.74 -1.08 20.53
N ASP A 5 12.42 -0.60 19.49
CA ASP A 5 11.79 0.08 18.35
C ASP A 5 10.90 -0.88 17.54
N GLU A 6 11.35 -2.13 17.33
CA GLU A 6 10.56 -3.17 16.67
C GLU A 6 9.29 -3.49 17.44
N THR A 7 9.40 -3.66 18.76
CA THR A 7 8.25 -3.93 19.63
C THR A 7 7.25 -2.76 19.63
N ARG A 8 7.75 -1.52 19.67
CA ARG A 8 6.91 -0.32 19.61
C ARG A 8 6.17 -0.22 18.27
N ASN A 9 6.88 -0.43 17.16
CA ASN A 9 6.29 -0.37 15.83
C ASN A 9 5.20 -1.44 15.67
N GLY A 10 5.47 -2.68 16.08
CA GLY A 10 4.46 -3.75 16.05
C GLY A 10 3.21 -3.42 16.86
N GLN A 11 3.36 -2.86 18.06
CA GLN A 11 2.21 -2.39 18.86
C GLN A 11 1.43 -1.28 18.16
N LEU A 12 2.12 -0.38 17.47
CA LEU A 12 1.50 0.75 16.78
C LEU A 12 0.67 0.28 15.58
N PHE A 13 1.21 -0.62 14.75
CA PHE A 13 0.45 -1.22 13.63
C PHE A 13 -0.68 -2.13 14.11
N GLU A 14 -0.51 -2.86 15.22
CA GLU A 14 -1.59 -3.63 15.84
C GLU A 14 -2.74 -2.72 16.32
N ASN A 15 -2.43 -1.58 16.94
CA ASN A 15 -3.46 -0.62 17.36
C ASN A 15 -4.25 -0.06 16.17
N VAL A 16 -3.57 0.28 15.07
CA VAL A 16 -4.20 0.72 13.82
C VAL A 16 -5.12 -0.39 13.27
N TRP A 17 -4.61 -1.62 13.21
CA TRP A 17 -5.36 -2.79 12.76
C TRP A 17 -6.65 -2.99 13.58
N GLN A 18 -6.58 -2.95 14.91
CA GLN A 18 -7.75 -3.10 15.77
C GLN A 18 -8.80 -2.01 15.51
N LYS A 19 -8.38 -0.75 15.37
CA LYS A 19 -9.29 0.37 15.05
C LYS A 19 -9.99 0.17 13.70
N VAL A 20 -9.24 -0.30 12.71
CA VAL A 20 -9.75 -0.57 11.36
C VAL A 20 -10.75 -1.72 11.36
N ILE A 21 -10.46 -2.84 12.04
CA ILE A 21 -11.39 -3.98 12.15
C ILE A 21 -12.72 -3.54 12.74
N VAL A 22 -12.68 -2.81 13.87
CA VAL A 22 -13.89 -2.34 14.56
C VAL A 22 -14.74 -1.48 13.62
N LYS A 23 -14.09 -0.61 12.83
CA LYS A 23 -14.78 0.24 11.86
C LYS A 23 -15.38 -0.57 10.71
N VAL A 24 -14.65 -1.56 10.17
CA VAL A 24 -15.18 -2.49 9.15
C VAL A 24 -16.42 -3.21 9.67
N ASP A 25 -16.37 -3.72 10.91
CA ASP A 25 -17.48 -4.44 11.54
C ASP A 25 -18.72 -3.59 11.75
N THR A 26 -18.52 -2.28 11.96
CA THR A 26 -19.59 -1.31 12.22
C THR A 26 -20.29 -0.88 10.93
N ILE A 27 -19.57 -0.78 9.80
CA ILE A 27 -20.10 -0.16 8.57
C ILE A 27 -20.44 -1.17 7.46
N THR A 28 -20.05 -2.43 7.62
CA THR A 28 -20.22 -3.47 6.58
C THR A 28 -21.14 -4.55 7.08
N GLU A 29 -22.36 -4.63 6.56
CA GLU A 29 -23.32 -5.65 6.97
C GLU A 29 -22.97 -7.02 6.37
N ASP A 30 -22.69 -7.06 5.07
CA ASP A 30 -22.40 -8.29 4.33
C ASP A 30 -21.13 -8.99 4.84
N ALA A 31 -21.24 -10.29 5.15
CA ALA A 31 -20.16 -11.05 5.75
C ALA A 31 -18.98 -11.30 4.79
N VAL A 32 -19.26 -11.39 3.47
CA VAL A 32 -18.23 -11.63 2.45
C VAL A 32 -17.42 -10.36 2.23
N ASP A 33 -18.10 -9.22 2.07
CA ASP A 33 -17.49 -7.89 1.93
C ASP A 33 -16.70 -7.51 3.19
N ARG A 34 -17.24 -7.79 4.37
CA ARG A 34 -16.54 -7.60 5.66
C ARG A 34 -15.25 -8.41 5.72
N ARG A 35 -15.29 -9.70 5.35
CA ARG A 35 -14.09 -10.56 5.32
C ARG A 35 -13.08 -10.03 4.29
N PHE A 36 -13.55 -9.63 3.12
CA PHE A 36 -12.72 -9.06 2.06
C PHE A 36 -12.00 -7.79 2.53
N LEU A 37 -12.72 -6.80 3.06
CA LEU A 37 -12.13 -5.55 3.57
C LEU A 37 -11.16 -5.79 4.73
N LYS A 38 -11.48 -6.70 5.66
CA LYS A 38 -10.56 -7.10 6.74
C LYS A 38 -9.28 -7.73 6.18
N SER A 39 -9.38 -8.63 5.19
CA SER A 39 -8.20 -9.26 4.60
C SER A 39 -7.27 -8.25 3.94
N LEU A 40 -7.85 -7.25 3.24
CA LEU A 40 -7.10 -6.16 2.60
C LEU A 40 -6.38 -5.30 3.64
N ALA A 41 -7.10 -4.88 4.68
CA ALA A 41 -6.55 -4.09 5.76
C ALA A 41 -5.46 -4.84 6.56
N MET A 42 -5.60 -6.15 6.75
CA MET A 42 -4.57 -7.00 7.34
C MET A 42 -3.31 -7.02 6.47
N GLY A 43 -3.46 -7.33 5.18
CA GLY A 43 -2.33 -7.36 4.25
C GLY A 43 -1.63 -6.00 4.13
N GLY A 44 -2.41 -4.92 4.09
CA GLY A 44 -1.88 -3.55 4.07
C GLY A 44 -1.07 -3.21 5.31
N SER A 45 -1.59 -3.51 6.51
CA SER A 45 -0.88 -3.25 7.77
C SER A 45 0.40 -4.07 7.91
N VAL A 46 0.36 -5.36 7.56
CA VAL A 46 1.56 -6.21 7.58
C VAL A 46 2.62 -5.75 6.59
N ALA A 47 2.21 -5.34 5.38
CA ALA A 47 3.13 -4.76 4.40
C ALA A 47 3.75 -3.45 4.93
N ALA A 48 2.92 -2.55 5.47
CA ALA A 48 3.37 -1.27 6.01
C ALA A 48 4.39 -1.45 7.16
N GLU A 49 4.09 -2.32 8.12
CA GLU A 49 5.00 -2.67 9.22
C GLU A 49 6.32 -3.25 8.69
N SER A 50 6.23 -4.16 7.71
CA SER A 50 7.40 -4.76 7.09
C SER A 50 8.26 -3.72 6.37
N VAL A 51 7.66 -2.78 5.66
CA VAL A 51 8.38 -1.68 4.98
C VAL A 51 9.10 -0.81 5.98
N VAL A 52 8.42 -0.39 7.06
CA VAL A 52 9.03 0.40 8.14
C VAL A 52 10.16 -0.38 8.82
N SER A 53 10.13 -1.70 8.83
CA SER A 53 11.19 -2.50 9.49
C SER A 53 12.39 -2.77 8.58
N THR A 54 12.15 -2.96 7.29
CA THR A 54 13.13 -3.52 6.35
C THR A 54 13.69 -2.51 5.36
N CYS A 55 12.93 -1.48 4.98
CA CYS A 55 13.40 -0.42 4.08
C CYS A 55 14.18 0.62 4.87
N GLN A 56 15.49 0.72 4.61
CA GLN A 56 16.37 1.64 5.30
C GLN A 56 15.95 3.09 5.06
N ALA A 57 15.63 3.44 3.81
CA ALA A 57 15.19 4.80 3.47
C ALA A 57 13.94 5.22 4.27
N VAL A 58 12.98 4.31 4.44
CA VAL A 58 11.75 4.59 5.19
C VAL A 58 12.05 4.74 6.68
N ARG A 59 12.90 3.87 7.24
CA ARG A 59 13.30 3.93 8.65
C ARG A 59 13.95 5.25 9.05
N GLU A 60 14.78 5.80 8.16
CA GLU A 60 15.46 7.08 8.41
C GLU A 60 14.44 8.21 8.61
N PHE A 61 13.31 8.17 7.90
CA PHE A 61 12.26 9.19 8.00
C PHE A 61 11.19 8.86 9.04
N TRP A 62 10.93 7.57 9.29
CA TRP A 62 9.93 7.09 10.25
C TRP A 62 10.14 7.64 11.68
N GLY A 63 11.40 7.71 12.14
CA GLY A 63 11.73 8.20 13.48
C GLY A 63 11.05 7.40 14.59
N GLU A 64 10.33 8.07 15.48
CA GLU A 64 9.56 7.44 16.56
C GLU A 64 8.22 6.84 16.09
N GLY A 65 7.78 7.18 14.88
CA GLY A 65 6.48 6.81 14.35
C GLY A 65 5.31 7.55 15.01
N SER A 66 4.15 7.51 14.36
CA SER A 66 2.89 7.94 14.98
C SER A 66 1.74 7.11 14.44
N GLU A 67 0.65 7.04 15.20
CA GLU A 67 -0.55 6.31 14.79
C GLU A 67 -1.13 6.86 13.47
N VAL A 68 -1.05 8.19 13.27
CA VAL A 68 -1.49 8.84 12.03
C VAL A 68 -0.68 8.34 10.84
N VAL A 69 0.66 8.37 10.94
CA VAL A 69 1.55 7.92 9.87
C VAL A 69 1.38 6.42 9.59
N ALA A 70 1.25 5.57 10.62
CA ALA A 70 0.95 4.16 10.39
C ALA A 70 -0.41 3.93 9.73
N THR A 71 -1.42 4.71 10.10
CA THR A 71 -2.75 4.62 9.48
C THR A 71 -2.67 4.95 7.99
N GLU A 72 -1.97 6.02 7.62
CA GLU A 72 -1.75 6.41 6.23
C GLU A 72 -0.95 5.37 5.45
N LEU A 73 0.11 4.79 6.04
CA LEU A 73 0.88 3.72 5.42
C LEU A 73 0.02 2.46 5.23
N SER A 74 -0.69 2.01 6.27
CA SER A 74 -1.61 0.87 6.18
C SER A 74 -2.68 1.09 5.12
N GLN A 75 -3.22 2.31 4.97
CA GLN A 75 -4.15 2.67 3.90
C GLN A 75 -3.50 2.49 2.52
N LEU A 76 -2.33 3.12 2.29
CA LEU A 76 -1.62 3.04 1.01
C LEU A 76 -1.38 1.59 0.58
N PHE A 77 -0.88 0.75 1.49
CA PHE A 77 -0.62 -0.65 1.19
C PHE A 77 -1.90 -1.48 1.07
N SER A 78 -2.99 -1.13 1.76
CA SER A 78 -4.30 -1.78 1.56
C SER A 78 -4.88 -1.50 0.17
N LEU A 79 -4.71 -0.28 -0.35
CA LEU A 79 -5.07 0.08 -1.72
C LEU A 79 -4.22 -0.65 -2.76
N LEU A 80 -2.94 -0.90 -2.45
CA LEU A 80 -2.10 -1.76 -3.28
C LEU A 80 -2.59 -3.22 -3.26
N MET A 81 -2.91 -3.77 -2.08
CA MET A 81 -3.48 -5.13 -1.97
C MET A 81 -4.77 -5.26 -2.77
N LEU A 82 -5.59 -4.20 -2.81
CA LEU A 82 -6.78 -4.14 -3.63
C LEU A 82 -6.47 -4.31 -5.12
N SER A 83 -5.45 -3.59 -5.61
CA SER A 83 -4.99 -3.69 -7.00
C SER A 83 -4.50 -5.13 -7.32
N GLN A 84 -3.80 -5.78 -6.38
CA GLN A 84 -3.37 -7.18 -6.52
C GLN A 84 -4.56 -8.14 -6.66
N ILE A 85 -5.52 -8.05 -5.73
CA ILE A 85 -6.60 -9.03 -5.65
C ILE A 85 -7.55 -8.90 -6.85
N TYR A 86 -7.91 -7.68 -7.26
CA TYR A 86 -8.78 -7.49 -8.43
C TYR A 86 -8.13 -7.98 -9.72
N ARG A 87 -6.81 -7.82 -9.85
CA ARG A 87 -6.08 -8.43 -10.96
C ARG A 87 -6.17 -9.95 -10.92
N TRP A 88 -5.88 -10.57 -9.77
CA TRP A 88 -5.95 -12.03 -9.64
C TRP A 88 -7.35 -12.57 -9.99
N VAL A 89 -8.40 -11.84 -9.63
CA VAL A 89 -9.77 -12.16 -10.01
C VAL A 89 -10.00 -12.03 -11.52
N LYS A 90 -9.53 -10.95 -12.16
CA LYS A 90 -9.66 -10.74 -13.62
C LYS A 90 -8.91 -11.78 -14.45
N GLU A 91 -7.84 -12.37 -13.91
CA GLU A 91 -7.05 -13.41 -14.57
C GLU A 91 -7.69 -14.81 -14.46
N LYS A 92 -8.71 -15.00 -13.62
CA LYS A 92 -9.46 -16.26 -13.53
C LYS A 92 -10.52 -16.37 -14.62
N PRO A 93 -10.87 -17.60 -15.07
CA PRO A 93 -11.89 -17.80 -16.11
C PRO A 93 -13.23 -17.14 -15.74
N PRO A 94 -13.98 -16.60 -16.72
CA PRO A 94 -15.29 -16.00 -16.51
C PRO A 94 -16.28 -17.10 -16.08
N GLY A 95 -16.42 -17.26 -14.77
CA GLY A 95 -17.26 -18.30 -14.15
C GLY A 95 -17.17 -18.30 -12.62
N ASP A 96 -16.05 -17.85 -12.06
CA ASP A 96 -15.80 -17.93 -10.62
C ASP A 96 -16.20 -16.68 -9.81
N MET A 97 -16.43 -15.51 -10.43
CA MET A 97 -16.82 -14.29 -9.70
C MET A 97 -17.72 -13.38 -10.54
N THR A 98 -19.03 -13.62 -10.51
CA THR A 98 -20.04 -12.82 -11.22
C THR A 98 -20.56 -11.61 -10.45
N ASN A 99 -20.07 -11.34 -9.23
CA ASN A 99 -20.51 -10.22 -8.39
C ASN A 99 -19.34 -9.47 -7.73
N THR A 100 -18.29 -9.15 -8.49
CA THR A 100 -17.24 -8.26 -7.96
C THR A 100 -17.76 -6.83 -7.92
N VAL A 101 -17.80 -6.27 -6.72
CA VAL A 101 -17.94 -4.82 -6.50
C VAL A 101 -16.89 -4.09 -7.37
N PRO A 102 -17.17 -2.91 -7.94
CA PRO A 102 -16.13 -2.18 -8.66
C PRO A 102 -14.95 -1.86 -7.75
N PRO A 103 -13.69 -1.98 -8.22
CA PRO A 103 -12.52 -1.73 -7.40
C PRO A 103 -12.49 -0.31 -6.81
N GLU A 104 -13.02 0.68 -7.53
CA GLU A 104 -13.14 2.06 -7.05
C GLU A 104 -14.06 2.19 -5.84
N VAL A 105 -15.13 1.38 -5.77
CA VAL A 105 -16.04 1.35 -4.62
C VAL A 105 -15.35 0.73 -3.41
N SER A 106 -14.61 -0.37 -3.61
CA SER A 106 -13.80 -0.96 -2.54
C SER A 106 -12.67 -0.03 -2.07
N ALA A 107 -12.03 0.70 -2.98
CA ALA A 107 -11.01 1.69 -2.67
C ALA A 107 -11.58 2.83 -1.83
N SER A 108 -12.70 3.41 -2.25
CA SER A 108 -13.38 4.48 -1.51
C SER A 108 -13.77 4.03 -0.09
N ARG A 109 -14.25 2.79 0.07
CA ARG A 109 -14.54 2.19 1.37
C ARG A 109 -13.29 2.07 2.24
N LEU A 110 -12.18 1.58 1.69
CA LEU A 110 -10.92 1.49 2.41
C LEU A 110 -10.46 2.88 2.89
N VAL A 111 -10.46 3.88 2.00
CA VAL A 111 -10.09 5.26 2.36
C VAL A 111 -10.97 5.77 3.51
N TYR A 112 -12.28 5.56 3.42
CA TYR A 112 -13.21 5.92 4.50
C TYR A 112 -12.92 5.17 5.80
N ILE A 113 -12.64 3.86 5.75
CA ILE A 113 -12.32 3.03 6.91
C ILE A 113 -11.07 3.56 7.62
N PHE A 114 -10.00 3.80 6.89
CA PHE A 114 -8.76 4.36 7.44
C PHE A 114 -8.91 5.84 7.86
N GLY A 115 -9.99 6.52 7.45
CA GLY A 115 -10.23 7.91 7.79
C GLY A 115 -9.34 8.88 7.00
N GLY A 116 -8.84 8.45 5.84
CA GLY A 116 -8.06 9.30 4.95
C GLY A 116 -8.93 10.25 4.13
N GLU A 117 -8.26 11.22 3.52
CA GLU A 117 -8.90 12.17 2.61
C GLU A 117 -9.36 11.47 1.32
N PRO A 118 -10.65 11.52 0.96
CA PRO A 118 -11.20 10.79 -0.18
C PRO A 118 -10.50 11.08 -1.50
N GLU A 119 -10.25 12.36 -1.81
CA GLU A 119 -9.63 12.77 -3.07
C GLU A 119 -8.21 12.21 -3.18
N GLN A 120 -7.38 12.43 -2.16
CA GLN A 120 -6.00 11.95 -2.15
C GLN A 120 -5.91 10.42 -2.17
N GLY A 121 -6.71 9.73 -1.36
CA GLY A 121 -6.69 8.28 -1.31
C GLY A 121 -7.15 7.62 -2.61
N MET A 122 -8.13 8.21 -3.29
CA MET A 122 -8.59 7.73 -4.60
C MET A 122 -7.57 8.01 -5.71
N ASP A 123 -6.94 9.18 -5.71
CA ASP A 123 -5.86 9.48 -6.65
C ASP A 123 -4.68 8.52 -6.48
N ASP A 124 -4.29 8.23 -5.24
CA ASP A 124 -3.24 7.24 -4.96
C ASP A 124 -3.64 5.87 -5.51
N PHE A 125 -4.86 5.41 -5.23
CA PHE A 125 -5.34 4.12 -5.76
C PHE A 125 -5.27 4.06 -7.29
N LEU A 126 -5.83 5.05 -7.99
CA LEU A 126 -5.91 5.05 -9.46
C LEU A 126 -4.52 5.08 -10.11
N HIS A 127 -3.62 5.92 -9.59
CA HIS A 127 -2.26 6.04 -10.10
C HIS A 127 -1.45 4.77 -9.87
N PHE A 128 -1.51 4.19 -8.66
CA PHE A 128 -0.77 2.97 -8.36
C PHE A 128 -1.35 1.75 -9.07
N ASP A 129 -2.68 1.62 -9.24
CA ASP A 129 -3.28 0.56 -10.06
C ASP A 129 -2.83 0.66 -11.52
N GLN A 130 -2.85 1.88 -12.09
CA GLN A 130 -2.37 2.13 -13.45
C GLN A 130 -0.89 1.78 -13.63
N GLN A 131 -0.03 2.17 -12.68
CA GLN A 131 1.40 1.85 -12.73
C GLN A 131 1.63 0.35 -12.56
N PHE A 132 0.93 -0.28 -11.62
CA PHE A 132 1.07 -1.70 -11.34
C PHE A 132 0.70 -2.53 -12.58
N ALA A 133 -0.42 -2.21 -13.24
CA ALA A 133 -0.83 -2.84 -14.49
C ALA A 133 0.17 -2.61 -15.63
N TYR A 134 0.76 -1.41 -15.72
CA TYR A 134 1.78 -1.10 -16.71
C TYR A 134 3.06 -1.91 -16.50
N ASP A 135 3.60 -1.94 -15.28
CA ASP A 135 4.82 -2.65 -14.94
C ASP A 135 4.67 -4.14 -15.24
N LEU A 136 3.59 -4.78 -14.82
CA LEU A 136 3.39 -6.21 -15.12
C LEU A 136 3.39 -6.54 -16.61
N LYS A 137 2.85 -5.63 -17.44
CA LYS A 137 2.78 -5.82 -18.90
C LYS A 137 4.12 -5.60 -19.59
N LYS A 138 4.99 -4.73 -19.03
CA LYS A 138 6.18 -4.21 -19.72
C LYS A 138 7.51 -4.52 -19.04
N HIS A 139 7.48 -4.68 -17.72
CA HIS A 139 8.62 -4.81 -16.82
C HIS A 139 8.33 -5.85 -15.72
N PRO A 140 8.77 -7.11 -15.87
CA PRO A 140 8.40 -8.19 -14.94
C PRO A 140 8.89 -8.00 -13.50
N HIS A 141 9.71 -6.98 -13.23
CA HIS A 141 10.36 -6.74 -11.95
C HIS A 141 9.68 -5.69 -11.06
N LEU A 142 8.57 -5.07 -11.50
CA LEU A 142 7.80 -4.10 -10.69
C LEU A 142 8.63 -2.92 -10.13
N ILE A 143 9.74 -2.59 -10.79
CA ILE A 143 10.72 -1.62 -10.30
C ILE A 143 10.11 -0.22 -10.17
N HIS A 144 9.29 0.21 -11.14
CA HIS A 144 8.75 1.56 -11.12
C HIS A 144 7.71 1.70 -9.99
N VAL A 145 6.76 0.78 -9.89
CA VAL A 145 5.75 0.81 -8.81
C VAL A 145 6.40 0.74 -7.44
N SER A 146 7.42 -0.10 -7.24
CA SER A 146 8.16 -0.16 -5.96
C SER A 146 8.92 1.13 -5.67
N SER A 147 9.52 1.76 -6.69
CA SER A 147 10.21 3.05 -6.50
C SER A 147 9.24 4.18 -6.16
N LEU A 148 8.06 4.19 -6.79
CA LEU A 148 7.01 5.19 -6.55
C LEU A 148 6.36 4.97 -5.18
N LEU A 149 6.15 3.71 -4.76
CA LEU A 149 5.70 3.39 -3.41
C LEU A 149 6.72 3.85 -2.38
N LEU A 150 8.02 3.58 -2.60
CA LEU A 150 9.09 4.06 -1.71
C LEU A 150 9.06 5.59 -1.58
N ALA A 151 8.81 6.30 -2.67
CA ALA A 151 8.63 7.76 -2.65
C ALA A 151 7.43 8.15 -1.79
N LYS A 152 6.26 7.58 -2.06
CA LYS A 152 5.05 7.90 -1.31
C LYS A 152 5.16 7.56 0.18
N THR A 153 5.73 6.41 0.52
CA THR A 153 6.02 6.02 1.91
C THR A 153 6.96 7.02 2.58
N SER A 154 8.00 7.48 1.88
CA SER A 154 8.91 8.50 2.41
C SER A 154 8.20 9.83 2.70
N GLU A 155 7.26 10.24 1.84
CA GLU A 155 6.48 11.46 2.05
C GLU A 155 5.51 11.34 3.21
N ILE A 156 4.84 10.20 3.37
CA ILE A 156 3.97 9.92 4.53
C ILE A 156 4.80 9.99 5.83
N CYS A 157 6.06 9.54 5.79
CA CYS A 157 7.02 9.70 6.89
C CYS A 157 7.59 11.14 7.02
N GLY A 158 7.04 12.13 6.32
CA GLY A 158 7.42 13.55 6.43
C GLY A 158 8.57 13.99 5.51
N HIS A 159 9.07 13.12 4.63
CA HIS A 159 10.13 13.46 3.68
C HIS A 159 9.57 13.71 2.27
N LYS A 160 9.12 14.94 2.03
CA LYS A 160 8.60 15.35 0.72
C LYS A 160 9.69 15.23 -0.35
N CYS A 161 9.45 14.40 -1.35
CA CYS A 161 10.46 14.05 -2.36
C CYS A 161 9.96 14.24 -3.80
N MET A 162 8.64 14.25 -4.03
CA MET A 162 8.03 14.31 -5.34
C MET A 162 6.90 15.35 -5.41
N ASP A 163 6.87 16.08 -6.52
CA ASP A 163 5.74 16.87 -6.95
C ASP A 163 4.85 15.99 -7.84
N TRP A 164 3.90 15.30 -7.21
CA TRP A 164 2.99 14.35 -7.88
C TRP A 164 2.16 15.00 -8.99
N SER A 165 1.91 16.31 -8.94
CA SER A 165 1.19 17.04 -9.99
C SER A 165 1.95 17.06 -11.33
N LYS A 166 3.26 16.80 -11.30
CA LYS A 166 4.14 16.74 -12.47
C LYS A 166 4.41 15.31 -12.95
N VAL A 167 3.97 14.30 -12.20
CA VAL A 167 4.14 12.89 -12.56
C VAL A 167 3.09 12.53 -13.60
N LYS A 168 3.53 11.99 -14.74
CA LYS A 168 2.65 11.44 -15.77
C LYS A 168 2.54 9.95 -15.61
N TRP A 169 1.32 9.45 -15.50
CA TRP A 169 1.02 8.03 -15.29
C TRP A 169 0.56 7.34 -16.60
N PRO A 170 0.99 6.09 -16.85
CA PRO A 170 2.03 5.38 -16.11
C PRO A 170 3.42 5.97 -16.40
N VAL A 171 4.31 5.84 -15.44
CA VAL A 171 5.72 6.17 -15.56
C VAL A 171 6.38 5.11 -16.45
N VAL A 172 6.65 5.50 -17.69
CA VAL A 172 7.30 4.65 -18.71
C VAL A 172 8.80 4.52 -18.47
N GLU A 173 9.45 5.61 -18.03
CA GLU A 173 10.87 5.68 -17.72
C GLU A 173 11.08 6.48 -16.44
N MET A 174 11.95 6.01 -15.54
CA MET A 174 12.24 6.69 -14.28
C MET A 174 12.84 8.09 -14.49
N THR A 175 13.51 8.33 -15.62
CA THR A 175 14.02 9.65 -16.02
C THR A 175 12.90 10.70 -16.13
N HIS A 176 11.66 10.29 -16.41
CA HIS A 176 10.52 11.20 -16.45
C HIS A 176 10.14 11.74 -15.06
N LEU A 177 10.54 11.07 -13.98
CA LEU A 177 10.32 11.54 -12.61
C LEU A 177 11.22 12.71 -12.23
N ALA A 178 12.33 12.93 -12.95
CA ALA A 178 13.25 14.04 -12.70
C ALA A 178 12.55 15.42 -12.77
N LYS A 179 11.46 15.53 -13.54
CA LYS A 179 10.67 16.77 -13.63
C LYS A 179 9.83 17.05 -12.37
N GLY A 180 9.51 16.00 -11.61
CA GLY A 180 8.76 16.08 -10.36
C GLY A 180 9.63 15.98 -9.11
N ALA A 181 10.92 15.63 -9.23
CA ALA A 181 11.80 15.50 -8.07
C ALA A 181 11.96 16.85 -7.33
N ILE A 182 11.68 16.85 -6.02
CA ILE A 182 11.82 18.02 -5.15
C ILE A 182 13.19 18.02 -4.44
N ILE A 183 13.67 16.84 -4.07
CA ILE A 183 14.97 16.66 -3.44
C ILE A 183 15.85 15.83 -4.36
N ASP A 184 17.02 16.36 -4.67
CA ASP A 184 18.05 15.74 -5.48
C ASP A 184 18.73 14.61 -4.66
N GLY A 185 18.01 13.49 -4.44
CA GLY A 185 18.55 12.35 -3.69
C GLY A 185 17.57 11.40 -2.97
N ALA A 186 16.26 11.61 -3.04
CA ALA A 186 15.28 10.73 -2.39
C ALA A 186 14.10 10.44 -3.34
N PRO A 187 13.73 9.18 -3.63
CA PRO A 187 14.23 7.90 -3.13
C PRO A 187 14.51 6.93 -4.28
N MET A 188 15.73 6.97 -4.81
CA MET A 188 16.29 5.85 -5.57
C MET A 188 17.52 5.30 -4.84
N ARG A 189 17.42 5.17 -3.51
CA ARG A 189 18.51 4.59 -2.71
C ARG A 189 18.52 3.08 -2.89
N GLY A 190 19.25 2.65 -3.92
CA GLY A 190 19.77 1.30 -4.07
C GLY A 190 18.74 0.21 -4.36
N LYS A 191 19.22 -0.84 -5.03
CA LYS A 191 18.46 -2.07 -5.30
C LYS A 191 17.88 -2.69 -4.01
N LEU A 192 18.56 -2.53 -2.87
CA LEU A 192 18.17 -3.14 -1.60
C LEU A 192 16.85 -2.62 -1.04
N ASP A 193 16.57 -1.31 -1.10
CA ASP A 193 15.28 -0.77 -0.63
C ASP A 193 14.13 -1.18 -1.57
N ILE A 194 14.41 -1.30 -2.87
CA ILE A 194 13.43 -1.81 -3.85
C ILE A 194 13.12 -3.28 -3.58
N ASP A 195 14.15 -4.10 -3.35
CA ASP A 195 14.00 -5.51 -3.00
C ASP A 195 13.24 -5.67 -1.66
N ALA A 196 13.57 -4.84 -0.66
CA ALA A 196 12.86 -4.81 0.61
C ALA A 196 11.37 -4.44 0.43
N MET A 197 11.08 -3.39 -0.34
CA MET A 197 9.72 -2.99 -0.68
C MET A 197 8.94 -4.14 -1.34
N LEU A 198 9.53 -4.82 -2.33
CA LEU A 198 8.91 -5.97 -2.99
C LEU A 198 8.64 -7.12 -2.01
N ASN A 199 9.59 -7.43 -1.13
CA ASN A 199 9.42 -8.47 -0.11
C ASN A 199 8.31 -8.11 0.89
N SER A 200 8.19 -6.84 1.28
CA SER A 200 7.12 -6.38 2.17
C SER A 200 5.75 -6.46 1.50
N ILE A 201 5.65 -6.11 0.21
CA ILE A 201 4.42 -6.30 -0.59
C ILE A 201 4.04 -7.78 -0.61
N ASN A 202 4.99 -8.68 -0.87
CA ASN A 202 4.73 -10.12 -0.89
C ASN A 202 4.28 -10.65 0.48
N THR A 203 4.89 -10.17 1.57
CA THR A 203 4.48 -10.50 2.95
C THR A 203 3.03 -10.07 3.21
N GLY A 204 2.66 -8.87 2.79
CA GLY A 204 1.28 -8.38 2.88
C GLY A 204 0.29 -9.22 2.08
N VAL A 205 0.65 -9.60 0.85
CA VAL A 205 -0.18 -10.50 0.02
C VAL A 205 -0.37 -11.85 0.72
N GLN A 206 0.68 -12.43 1.29
CA GLN A 206 0.58 -13.70 2.03
C GLN A 206 -0.33 -13.59 3.26
N ALA A 207 -0.25 -12.49 4.00
CA ALA A 207 -1.11 -12.23 5.15
C ALA A 207 -2.58 -12.04 4.74
N MET A 208 -2.83 -11.22 3.70
CA MET A 208 -4.17 -11.04 3.11
C MET A 208 -4.77 -12.39 2.69
N MET A 209 -4.00 -13.19 1.95
CA MET A 209 -4.45 -14.48 1.45
C MET A 209 -4.75 -15.49 2.56
N SER A 210 -3.91 -15.53 3.59
CA SER A 210 -4.12 -16.40 4.76
C SER A 210 -5.38 -15.99 5.53
N TYR A 211 -5.61 -14.69 5.69
CA TYR A 211 -6.81 -14.17 6.35
C TYR A 211 -8.09 -14.39 5.51
N TYR A 212 -7.99 -14.26 4.20
CA TYR A 212 -9.12 -14.46 3.29
C TYR A 212 -9.53 -15.93 3.19
N GLY A 213 -8.53 -16.83 3.09
CA GLY A 213 -8.73 -18.28 2.98
C GLY A 213 -8.94 -19.01 4.30
N GLY A 214 -8.60 -18.39 5.43
CA GLY A 214 -8.80 -18.93 6.77
C GLY A 214 -10.18 -18.58 7.33
N ALA A 215 -11.08 -19.56 7.36
CA ALA A 215 -12.27 -19.58 8.21
C ALA A 215 -12.45 -20.97 8.81
#